data_AF-A0A952PC34-F1
#
_entry.id   AF-A0A952PC34-F1
#
_cell.length_a   1.000
_cell.length_b   1.000
_cell.length_c   1.000
_cell.angle_alpha   90.00
_cell.angle_beta   90.00
_cell.angle_gamma   90.00
#
_symmetry.space_group_name_H-M   'P 1'
#
loop_
_entity.id
_entity.type
_entity.pdbx_description
1 polymer ?
#
loop_
_entity_poly.entity_id
_entity_poly.type
_entity_poly.pdbx_seq_one_letter_code
_entity_poly.pdbx_strand_id
1 'polypeptide(L)'
;MKNILLLFLLPLSVFSQYTHTELGTPASSYDLSIVFRTEFASGVRCDLGVPIWVSYNLNKDWFGDVPRFTGNFIVDSLLPVDCRIRHSDYTNSGYDRGHMVRSLERTRTVDQNKATFRMSNIIPQLPELNQQTWLRMEEYIEKLALDSLKEMYIFAGPVYAKDKPYTFYNDKVAIPDSCYKIVVVLPYGSKKDAVNEHTEVIACMFPNNAPDVKNHHWTTYKTTIDHIEQSTGIDFLWEIPKSIQDVLEGRSSTSVPNNSQLLIYPNPATDYVVIPSENFTVYNSLGFVVGTYTYSKIDVSALPKGVYFVRTENGLIKFVK
;
A
#
# COMPACT_ATOMS: atom_id res chain seq x y z
N MET A 1 8.80 56.54 -15.96
CA MET A 1 9.16 55.11 -16.14
C MET A 1 8.03 54.28 -15.55
N LYS A 2 7.26 53.60 -16.39
CA LYS A 2 6.13 52.74 -15.99
C LYS A 2 6.68 51.34 -15.71
N ASN A 3 6.59 50.85 -14.48
CA ASN A 3 6.84 49.44 -14.18
C ASN A 3 5.55 48.66 -14.44
N ILE A 4 5.52 47.98 -15.59
CA ILE A 4 4.49 47.00 -15.92
C ILE A 4 4.85 45.72 -15.17
N LEU A 5 4.04 45.37 -14.17
CA LEU A 5 4.07 44.05 -13.53
C LEU A 5 3.38 43.06 -14.49
N LEU A 6 4.17 42.28 -15.22
CA LEU A 6 3.67 41.20 -16.07
C LEU A 6 3.25 40.04 -15.14
N LEU A 7 1.96 39.94 -14.82
CA LEU A 7 1.39 38.73 -14.22
C LEU A 7 1.37 37.66 -15.33
N PHE A 8 2.29 36.69 -15.25
CA PHE A 8 2.16 35.45 -16.00
C PHE A 8 1.02 34.64 -15.38
N LEU A 9 -0.17 34.77 -15.94
CA LEU A 9 -1.23 33.78 -15.79
C LEU A 9 -0.73 32.50 -16.46
N LEU A 10 -0.18 31.58 -15.67
CA LEU A 10 -0.01 30.20 -16.09
C LEU A 10 -1.41 29.66 -16.47
N PRO A 11 -1.57 29.01 -17.63
CA PRO A 11 -2.85 28.39 -17.97
C PRO A 11 -3.12 27.33 -16.90
N LEU A 12 -4.33 27.37 -16.32
CA LEU A 12 -4.89 26.25 -15.56
C LEU A 12 -4.85 25.03 -16.48
N SER A 13 -3.76 24.26 -16.39
CA SER A 13 -3.67 22.95 -17.01
C SER A 13 -4.78 22.13 -16.37
N VAL A 14 -5.80 21.80 -17.17
CA VAL A 14 -6.75 20.74 -16.84
C VAL A 14 -5.89 19.49 -16.67
N PHE A 15 -5.49 19.19 -15.43
CA PHE A 15 -4.96 17.89 -15.10
C PHE A 15 -6.11 16.93 -15.40
N SER A 16 -6.06 16.24 -16.54
CA SER A 16 -6.87 15.07 -16.73
C SER A 16 -6.53 14.16 -15.56
N GLN A 17 -7.41 14.06 -14.57
CA GLN A 17 -7.23 13.14 -13.45
C GLN A 17 -7.02 11.75 -14.08
N TYR A 18 -5.86 11.16 -13.86
CA TYR A 18 -5.57 9.83 -14.37
C TYR A 18 -6.62 8.90 -13.75
N THR A 19 -7.27 8.06 -14.56
CA THR A 19 -8.30 7.12 -14.09
C THR A 19 -7.80 6.28 -12.91
N HIS A 20 -6.50 6.04 -12.82
CA HIS A 20 -5.86 5.26 -11.77
C HIS A 20 -5.71 5.98 -10.43
N THR A 21 -5.98 7.29 -10.37
CA THR A 21 -5.94 8.11 -9.15
C THR A 21 -7.24 8.90 -9.00
N GLU A 22 -8.36 8.33 -9.49
CA GLU A 22 -9.69 8.93 -9.40
C GLU A 22 -10.11 9.16 -7.94
N LEU A 23 -9.75 8.26 -7.03
CA LEU A 23 -10.08 8.37 -5.60
C LEU A 23 -9.03 9.16 -4.81
N GLY A 24 -8.11 9.82 -5.51
CA GLY A 24 -6.92 10.45 -4.93
C GLY A 24 -5.64 9.70 -5.30
N THR A 25 -4.55 10.46 -5.49
CA THR A 25 -3.21 9.87 -5.52
C THR A 25 -2.81 9.57 -4.08
N PRO A 26 -2.47 8.33 -3.68
CA PRO A 26 -2.23 8.01 -2.27
C PRO A 26 -1.25 8.98 -1.60
N ALA A 27 -1.71 9.65 -0.55
CA ALA A 27 -1.01 10.75 0.10
C ALA A 27 -0.12 10.25 1.23
N SER A 28 1.10 10.76 1.34
CA SER A 28 2.03 10.41 2.42
C SER A 28 3.06 11.51 2.64
N SER A 29 3.78 11.45 3.76
CA SER A 29 4.91 12.35 4.05
C SER A 29 6.23 11.92 3.40
N TYR A 30 6.20 10.82 2.65
CA TYR A 30 7.40 10.24 2.06
C TYR A 30 7.88 11.01 0.83
N ASP A 31 9.19 11.01 0.61
CA ASP A 31 9.78 11.43 -0.65
C ASP A 31 9.62 10.32 -1.69
N LEU A 32 8.80 10.56 -2.73
CA LEU A 32 8.40 9.56 -3.70
C LEU A 32 8.75 9.98 -5.13
N SER A 33 9.33 9.05 -5.87
CA SER A 33 9.32 9.11 -7.34
C SER A 33 7.99 8.55 -7.84
N ILE A 34 7.09 9.42 -8.29
CA ILE A 34 5.77 9.00 -8.79
C ILE A 34 5.83 8.76 -10.30
N VAL A 35 5.36 7.60 -10.71
CA VAL A 35 5.26 7.18 -12.12
C VAL A 35 3.79 7.09 -12.50
N PHE A 36 3.37 7.89 -13.48
CA PHE A 36 2.06 7.77 -14.11
C PHE A 36 2.18 7.04 -15.46
N ARG A 37 1.41 5.97 -15.63
CA ARG A 37 1.28 5.23 -16.88
C ARG A 37 -0.19 5.15 -17.28
N THR A 38 -0.41 4.76 -18.52
CA THR A 38 -1.76 4.48 -19.03
C THR A 38 -2.41 3.30 -18.30
N GLU A 39 -1.63 2.40 -17.68
CA GLU A 39 -2.14 1.19 -17.04
C GLU A 39 -2.23 1.25 -15.51
N PHE A 40 -1.42 2.11 -14.87
CA PHE A 40 -1.38 2.29 -13.42
C PHE A 40 -0.61 3.57 -13.03
N ALA A 41 -0.78 4.00 -11.79
CA ALA A 41 0.10 4.96 -11.13
C ALA A 41 0.87 4.27 -9.99
N SER A 42 2.10 4.71 -9.72
CA SER A 42 2.97 4.08 -8.72
C SER A 42 3.81 5.10 -7.98
N GLY A 43 3.86 5.00 -6.65
CA GLY A 43 4.71 5.80 -5.78
C GLY A 43 5.90 4.98 -5.30
N VAL A 44 7.10 5.31 -5.78
CA VAL A 44 8.33 4.55 -5.52
C VAL A 44 9.21 5.23 -4.49
N ARG A 45 9.62 4.45 -3.48
CA ARG A 45 10.67 4.82 -2.54
C ARG A 45 12.01 4.34 -3.07
N CYS A 46 12.84 5.27 -3.53
CA CYS A 46 14.14 4.97 -4.13
C CYS A 46 15.10 4.27 -3.15
N ASP A 47 15.04 4.63 -1.88
CA ASP A 47 15.81 4.02 -0.80
C ASP A 47 15.34 2.60 -0.44
N LEU A 48 14.10 2.23 -0.81
CA LEU A 48 13.59 0.87 -0.66
C LEU A 48 13.68 0.05 -1.96
N GLY A 49 13.90 0.70 -3.09
CA GLY A 49 13.96 0.08 -4.42
C GLY A 49 12.64 -0.52 -4.92
N VAL A 50 11.50 -0.17 -4.30
CA VAL A 50 10.19 -0.74 -4.63
C VAL A 50 9.08 0.32 -4.61
N PRO A 51 7.95 0.11 -5.31
CA PRO A 51 6.74 0.88 -5.06
C PRO A 51 6.21 0.63 -3.65
N ILE A 52 5.85 1.70 -2.93
CA ILE A 52 5.14 1.60 -1.65
C ILE A 52 3.62 1.64 -1.82
N TRP A 53 3.15 2.09 -2.98
CA TRP A 53 1.79 1.92 -3.45
C TRP A 53 1.78 1.86 -4.97
N VAL A 54 0.88 1.06 -5.51
CA VAL A 54 0.47 1.05 -6.92
C VAL A 54 -1.04 1.19 -6.93
N SER A 55 -1.51 2.20 -7.64
CA SER A 55 -2.93 2.52 -7.78
C SER A 55 -3.37 2.24 -9.22
N TYR A 56 -4.49 1.57 -9.39
CA TYR A 56 -5.00 1.22 -10.70
C TYR A 56 -6.51 1.08 -10.73
N ASN A 57 -7.06 1.28 -11.92
CA ASN A 57 -8.46 1.08 -12.22
C ASN A 57 -8.63 -0.30 -12.86
N LEU A 58 -9.73 -0.97 -12.59
CA LEU A 58 -10.02 -2.29 -13.15
C LEU A 58 -11.52 -2.46 -13.42
N ASN A 59 -11.82 -2.85 -14.65
CA ASN A 59 -13.14 -3.21 -15.16
C ASN A 59 -12.93 -4.11 -16.38
N LYS A 60 -14.02 -4.63 -16.96
CA LYS A 60 -13.97 -5.54 -18.11
C LYS A 60 -13.19 -5.01 -19.33
N ASP A 61 -13.05 -3.70 -19.50
CA ASP A 61 -12.46 -3.09 -20.70
C ASP A 61 -10.92 -3.16 -20.71
N TRP A 62 -10.30 -3.59 -19.62
CA TRP A 62 -8.86 -3.88 -19.54
C TRP A 62 -8.50 -5.29 -20.01
N PHE A 63 -9.51 -6.16 -20.20
CA PHE A 63 -9.34 -7.54 -20.60
C PHE A 63 -9.50 -7.72 -22.12
N GLY A 64 -8.78 -8.69 -22.64
CA GLY A 64 -8.82 -9.18 -24.01
C GLY A 64 -8.04 -10.50 -24.13
N ASP A 65 -7.65 -10.86 -25.35
CA ASP A 65 -7.04 -12.18 -25.63
C ASP A 65 -5.51 -12.15 -25.69
N VAL A 66 -4.86 -11.04 -25.30
CA VAL A 66 -3.41 -10.91 -25.37
C VAL A 66 -2.76 -11.84 -24.34
N PRO A 67 -1.82 -12.71 -24.76
CA PRO A 67 -1.11 -13.58 -23.84
C PRO A 67 -0.16 -12.78 -22.94
N ARG A 68 0.13 -13.35 -21.78
CA ARG A 68 1.15 -12.85 -20.85
C ARG A 68 2.48 -12.65 -21.58
N PHE A 69 3.12 -11.50 -21.36
CA PHE A 69 4.47 -11.23 -21.83
C PHE A 69 5.47 -12.22 -21.22
N THR A 70 6.35 -12.78 -22.04
CA THR A 70 7.28 -13.86 -21.66
C THR A 70 8.73 -13.42 -21.52
N GLY A 71 9.02 -12.14 -21.69
CA GLY A 71 10.38 -11.60 -21.55
C GLY A 71 10.74 -11.25 -20.11
N ASN A 72 11.95 -10.72 -19.95
CA ASN A 72 12.43 -10.23 -18.66
C ASN A 72 11.61 -9.03 -18.18
N PHE A 73 11.50 -8.91 -16.86
CA PHE A 73 11.02 -7.70 -16.20
C PHE A 73 11.85 -6.49 -16.62
N ILE A 74 11.18 -5.35 -16.77
CA ILE A 74 11.72 -4.22 -17.50
C ILE A 74 12.01 -3.08 -16.52
N VAL A 75 13.25 -2.58 -16.56
CA VAL A 75 13.65 -1.37 -15.83
C VAL A 75 12.69 -0.24 -16.18
N ASP A 76 12.24 0.51 -15.18
CA ASP A 76 11.40 1.68 -15.41
C ASP A 76 12.26 2.91 -15.68
N SER A 77 12.26 3.38 -16.93
CA SER A 77 13.03 4.55 -17.36
C SER A 77 12.45 5.88 -16.86
N LEU A 78 11.22 5.89 -16.33
CA LEU A 78 10.61 7.09 -15.76
C LEU A 78 11.13 7.37 -14.33
N LEU A 79 11.75 6.39 -13.69
CA LEU A 79 12.40 6.57 -12.40
C LEU A 79 13.78 7.23 -12.56
N PRO A 80 14.25 8.00 -11.56
CA PRO A 80 15.64 8.45 -11.49
C PRO A 80 16.60 7.27 -11.54
N VAL A 81 17.81 7.48 -12.08
CA VAL A 81 18.78 6.40 -12.34
C VAL A 81 19.07 5.56 -11.10
N ASP A 82 19.20 6.21 -9.94
CA ASP A 82 19.55 5.52 -8.68
C ASP A 82 18.40 4.72 -8.08
N CYS A 83 17.17 4.92 -8.55
CA CYS A 83 15.98 4.19 -8.12
C CYS A 83 15.68 2.95 -9.00
N ARG A 84 16.43 2.77 -10.09
CA ARG A 84 16.13 1.76 -11.12
C ARG A 84 16.62 0.38 -10.72
N ILE A 85 15.68 -0.48 -10.37
CA ILE A 85 15.94 -1.91 -10.20
C ILE A 85 15.82 -2.65 -11.53
N ARG A 86 16.68 -3.65 -11.72
CA ARG A 86 16.73 -4.50 -12.91
C ARG A 86 16.15 -5.88 -12.63
N HIS A 87 15.81 -6.58 -13.70
CA HIS A 87 15.43 -7.99 -13.61
C HIS A 87 16.47 -8.81 -12.84
N SER A 88 17.76 -8.67 -13.17
CA SER A 88 18.86 -9.42 -12.58
C SER A 88 19.03 -9.23 -11.08
N ASP A 89 18.56 -8.10 -10.53
CA ASP A 89 18.78 -7.73 -9.13
C ASP A 89 17.97 -8.62 -8.17
N TYR A 90 16.92 -9.27 -8.68
CA TYR A 90 16.11 -10.28 -7.99
C TYR A 90 16.61 -11.72 -8.20
N THR A 91 17.54 -11.95 -9.12
CA THR A 91 17.99 -13.32 -9.43
C THR A 91 18.67 -13.93 -8.21
N ASN A 92 18.26 -15.14 -7.82
CA ASN A 92 18.76 -15.87 -6.65
C ASN A 92 18.47 -15.20 -5.29
N SER A 93 17.51 -14.27 -5.21
CA SER A 93 17.11 -13.66 -3.93
C SER A 93 16.25 -14.59 -3.05
N GLY A 94 15.64 -15.63 -3.64
CA GLY A 94 14.62 -16.45 -2.99
C GLY A 94 13.20 -15.85 -3.04
N TYR A 95 13.04 -14.64 -3.59
CA TYR A 95 11.76 -13.97 -3.75
C TYR A 95 11.30 -13.95 -5.20
N ASP A 96 10.00 -14.11 -5.40
CA ASP A 96 9.35 -13.85 -6.66
C ASP A 96 9.33 -12.34 -6.95
N ARG A 97 9.29 -12.02 -8.25
CA ARG A 97 8.97 -10.67 -8.74
C ARG A 97 7.45 -10.52 -8.74
N GLY A 98 6.92 -10.22 -7.55
CA GLY A 98 5.49 -10.11 -7.27
C GLY A 98 4.86 -8.87 -7.89
N HIS A 99 3.78 -9.04 -8.64
CA HIS A 99 3.11 -7.94 -9.33
C HIS A 99 2.07 -7.27 -8.42
N MET A 100 1.99 -5.93 -8.46
CA MET A 100 0.87 -5.21 -7.83
C MET A 100 -0.35 -5.12 -8.76
N VAL A 101 -0.12 -4.77 -10.02
CA VAL A 101 -1.06 -4.99 -11.15
C VAL A 101 -0.70 -6.28 -11.86
N ARG A 102 -1.58 -7.27 -11.81
CA ARG A 102 -1.32 -8.59 -12.38
C ARG A 102 -1.31 -8.49 -13.91
N SER A 103 -0.42 -9.24 -14.57
CA SER A 103 -0.39 -9.30 -16.04
C SER A 103 -1.75 -9.67 -16.66
N LEU A 104 -2.51 -10.57 -16.03
CA LEU A 104 -3.84 -10.97 -16.52
C LEU A 104 -4.93 -9.89 -16.37
N GLU A 105 -4.67 -8.81 -15.63
CA GLU A 105 -5.58 -7.65 -15.54
C GLU A 105 -5.35 -6.63 -16.68
N ARG A 106 -4.39 -6.89 -17.57
CA ARG A 106 -4.03 -6.02 -18.71
C ARG A 106 -3.81 -6.87 -19.97
N THR A 107 -4.87 -7.41 -20.54
CA THR A 107 -4.80 -8.34 -21.69
C THR A 107 -5.49 -7.80 -22.95
N ARG A 108 -5.84 -6.51 -22.97
CA ARG A 108 -6.43 -5.90 -24.17
C ARG A 108 -5.40 -5.55 -25.25
N THR A 109 -4.19 -5.12 -24.89
CA THR A 109 -3.10 -4.91 -25.86
C THR A 109 -1.77 -5.47 -25.35
N VAL A 110 -0.86 -5.78 -26.29
CA VAL A 110 0.52 -6.24 -25.96
C VAL A 110 1.25 -5.23 -25.10
N ASP A 111 1.11 -3.94 -25.41
CA ASP A 111 1.79 -2.88 -24.66
C ASP A 111 1.24 -2.74 -23.23
N GLN A 112 -0.08 -2.85 -23.04
CA GLN A 112 -0.68 -2.84 -21.71
C GLN A 112 -0.21 -4.03 -20.87
N ASN A 113 -0.18 -5.23 -21.45
CA ASN A 113 0.31 -6.40 -20.74
C ASN A 113 1.77 -6.25 -20.35
N LYS A 114 2.61 -5.82 -21.30
CA LYS A 114 4.04 -5.60 -21.09
C LYS A 114 4.32 -4.49 -20.07
N ALA A 115 3.44 -3.49 -19.95
CA ALA A 115 3.56 -2.43 -18.94
C ALA A 115 3.50 -2.99 -17.50
N THR A 116 2.79 -4.09 -17.25
CA THR A 116 2.74 -4.72 -15.92
C THR A 116 4.08 -5.32 -15.48
N PHE A 117 5.02 -5.53 -16.40
CA PHE A 117 6.37 -6.07 -16.11
C PHE A 117 7.39 -4.98 -15.75
N ARG A 118 6.97 -3.72 -15.62
CA ARG A 118 7.85 -2.63 -15.17
C ARG A 118 8.22 -2.82 -13.70
N MET A 119 9.49 -2.63 -13.35
CA MET A 119 9.95 -2.81 -11.96
C MET A 119 9.28 -1.84 -10.96
N SER A 120 8.68 -0.74 -11.43
CA SER A 120 7.81 0.15 -10.62
C SER A 120 6.46 -0.47 -10.23
N ASN A 121 6.16 -1.69 -10.69
CA ASN A 121 4.98 -2.48 -10.34
C ASN A 121 5.36 -3.75 -9.52
N ILE A 122 6.64 -3.92 -9.18
CA ILE A 122 7.18 -5.17 -8.66
C ILE A 122 7.71 -5.00 -7.24
N ILE A 123 7.30 -5.90 -6.35
CA ILE A 123 7.88 -6.04 -5.00
C ILE A 123 8.38 -7.49 -4.81
N PRO A 124 9.32 -7.74 -3.90
CA PRO A 124 9.72 -9.10 -3.58
C PRO A 124 8.65 -9.77 -2.72
N GLN A 125 8.04 -10.82 -3.26
CA GLN A 125 7.05 -11.64 -2.57
C GLN A 125 7.58 -13.05 -2.37
N LEU A 126 7.30 -13.66 -1.22
CA LEU A 126 7.56 -15.07 -1.02
C LEU A 126 6.78 -15.89 -2.06
N PRO A 127 7.38 -16.94 -2.64
CA PRO A 127 6.68 -17.82 -3.58
C PRO A 127 5.37 -18.37 -3.02
N GLU A 128 5.34 -18.74 -1.74
CA GLU A 128 4.16 -19.23 -1.03
C GLU A 128 3.03 -18.20 -0.95
N LEU A 129 3.36 -16.90 -0.92
CA LEU A 129 2.36 -15.84 -0.97
C LEU A 129 1.93 -15.60 -2.42
N ASN A 130 2.89 -15.25 -3.29
CA ASN A 130 2.67 -14.80 -4.66
C ASN A 130 1.89 -15.82 -5.50
N GLN A 131 2.32 -17.08 -5.47
CA GLN A 131 1.79 -18.13 -6.35
C GLN A 131 0.51 -18.76 -5.81
N GLN A 132 0.08 -18.40 -4.59
CA GLN A 132 -1.03 -19.05 -3.90
C GLN A 132 -2.01 -18.01 -3.36
N THR A 133 -1.83 -17.55 -2.13
CA THR A 133 -2.88 -16.79 -1.44
C THR A 133 -3.09 -15.40 -2.02
N TRP A 134 -2.03 -14.74 -2.48
CA TRP A 134 -2.14 -13.49 -3.25
C TRP A 134 -2.87 -13.73 -4.57
N LEU A 135 -2.44 -14.74 -5.33
CA LEU A 135 -3.08 -15.14 -6.59
C LEU A 135 -4.58 -15.43 -6.43
N ARG A 136 -5.00 -16.11 -5.36
CA ARG A 136 -6.44 -16.38 -5.10
C ARG A 136 -7.25 -15.11 -4.88
N MET A 137 -6.68 -14.08 -4.25
CA MET A 137 -7.33 -12.77 -4.17
C MET A 137 -7.41 -12.11 -5.54
N GLU A 138 -6.33 -12.16 -6.32
CA GLU A 138 -6.31 -11.60 -7.68
C GLU A 138 -7.32 -12.29 -8.61
N GLU A 139 -7.48 -13.61 -8.52
CA GLU A 139 -8.50 -14.34 -9.28
C GLU A 139 -9.93 -13.98 -8.86
N TYR A 140 -10.15 -13.66 -7.58
CA TYR A 140 -11.44 -13.17 -7.12
C TYR A 140 -11.73 -11.76 -7.67
N ILE A 141 -10.75 -10.87 -7.60
CA ILE A 141 -10.84 -9.51 -8.17
C ILE A 141 -11.06 -9.56 -9.69
N GLU A 142 -10.34 -10.42 -10.40
CA GLU A 142 -10.53 -10.63 -11.84
C GLU A 142 -11.97 -11.03 -12.17
N LYS A 143 -12.54 -11.98 -11.44
CA LYS A 143 -13.95 -12.39 -11.60
C LYS A 143 -14.91 -11.24 -11.37
N LEU A 144 -14.67 -10.40 -10.35
CA LEU A 144 -15.46 -9.20 -10.11
C LEU A 144 -15.33 -8.18 -11.25
N ALA A 145 -14.13 -8.00 -11.81
CA ALA A 145 -13.91 -7.06 -12.90
C ALA A 145 -14.58 -7.48 -14.20
N LEU A 146 -14.64 -8.78 -14.46
CA LEU A 146 -15.29 -9.36 -15.64
C LEU A 146 -16.82 -9.32 -15.53
N ASP A 147 -17.38 -9.13 -14.33
CA ASP A 147 -18.78 -8.74 -14.18
C ASP A 147 -18.97 -7.33 -14.76
N SER A 148 -19.74 -7.25 -15.85
CA SER A 148 -19.94 -6.03 -16.62
C SER A 148 -20.62 -4.89 -15.85
N LEU A 149 -21.06 -5.16 -14.62
CA LEU A 149 -21.68 -4.20 -13.72
C LEU A 149 -20.70 -3.58 -12.72
N LYS A 150 -19.40 -3.90 -12.78
CA LYS A 150 -18.42 -3.43 -11.80
C LYS A 150 -17.35 -2.51 -12.40
N GLU A 151 -17.07 -1.44 -11.64
CA GLU A 151 -15.90 -0.57 -11.77
C GLU A 151 -15.11 -0.66 -10.47
N MET A 152 -13.79 -0.88 -10.54
CA MET A 152 -12.97 -0.99 -9.34
C MET A 152 -11.77 -0.04 -9.36
N TYR A 153 -11.48 0.49 -8.18
CA TYR A 153 -10.26 1.25 -7.92
C TYR A 153 -9.47 0.50 -6.86
N ILE A 154 -8.22 0.17 -7.18
CA ILE A 154 -7.41 -0.77 -6.43
C ILE A 154 -6.10 -0.12 -6.04
N PHE A 155 -5.73 -0.29 -4.78
CA PHE A 155 -4.42 0.08 -4.25
C PHE A 155 -3.73 -1.19 -3.76
N ALA A 156 -2.46 -1.38 -4.10
CA ALA A 156 -1.68 -2.52 -3.64
C ALA A 156 -0.25 -2.09 -3.34
N GLY A 157 0.38 -2.72 -2.35
CA GLY A 157 1.74 -2.36 -1.97
C GLY A 157 2.29 -3.19 -0.81
N PRO A 158 3.54 -2.90 -0.42
CA PRO A 158 4.20 -3.50 0.72
C PRO A 158 3.83 -2.81 2.05
N VAL A 159 4.02 -3.52 3.15
CA VAL A 159 4.02 -2.99 4.51
C VAL A 159 5.36 -3.36 5.17
N TYR A 160 5.94 -2.41 5.89
CA TYR A 160 7.19 -2.59 6.63
C TYR A 160 6.96 -2.29 8.10
N ALA A 161 7.24 -3.26 8.97
CA ALA A 161 7.09 -3.13 10.42
C ALA A 161 8.25 -2.37 11.07
N LYS A 162 9.41 -2.31 10.38
CA LYS A 162 10.63 -1.68 10.88
C LYS A 162 10.99 -0.47 10.03
N ASP A 163 11.49 0.58 10.69
CA ASP A 163 12.07 1.75 10.00
C ASP A 163 13.23 1.35 9.07
N LYS A 164 13.96 0.27 9.40
CA LYS A 164 14.99 -0.33 8.56
C LYS A 164 14.59 -1.76 8.18
N PRO A 165 14.02 -1.98 6.98
CA PRO A 165 13.61 -3.31 6.56
C PRO A 165 14.81 -4.20 6.21
N TYR A 166 14.57 -5.51 6.14
CA TYR A 166 15.53 -6.42 5.53
C TYR A 166 15.63 -6.13 4.03
N THR A 167 16.81 -6.39 3.48
CA THR A 167 17.15 -6.03 2.11
C THR A 167 17.94 -7.15 1.45
N PHE A 168 17.92 -7.17 0.12
CA PHE A 168 18.88 -7.92 -0.68
C PHE A 168 19.49 -7.01 -1.76
N TYR A 169 20.43 -7.57 -2.52
CA TYR A 169 21.14 -6.87 -3.59
C TYR A 169 21.82 -5.58 -3.10
N ASN A 170 22.84 -5.74 -2.25
CA ASN A 170 23.63 -4.63 -1.71
C ASN A 170 22.76 -3.52 -1.08
N ASP A 171 21.77 -3.93 -0.28
CA ASP A 171 20.83 -3.06 0.42
C ASP A 171 19.91 -2.21 -0.47
N LYS A 172 19.73 -2.58 -1.75
CA LYS A 172 18.93 -1.78 -2.70
C LYS A 172 17.48 -2.21 -2.85
N VAL A 173 17.13 -3.44 -2.47
CA VAL A 173 15.75 -3.93 -2.59
C VAL A 173 15.25 -4.38 -1.24
N ALA A 174 14.28 -3.65 -0.70
CA ALA A 174 13.66 -3.95 0.59
C ALA A 174 12.66 -5.11 0.47
N ILE A 175 12.65 -5.96 1.50
CA ILE A 175 11.78 -7.11 1.65
C ILE A 175 10.59 -6.68 2.53
N PRO A 176 9.35 -6.68 2.02
CA PRO A 176 8.16 -6.38 2.79
C PRO A 176 7.94 -7.41 3.90
N ASP A 177 7.49 -6.96 5.07
CA ASP A 177 6.99 -7.85 6.13
C ASP A 177 5.60 -8.36 5.77
N SER A 178 4.80 -7.56 5.05
CA SER A 178 3.48 -7.92 4.54
C SER A 178 3.18 -7.22 3.21
N CYS A 179 2.15 -7.67 2.52
CA CYS A 179 1.64 -7.04 1.31
C CYS A 179 0.15 -6.73 1.50
N TYR A 180 -0.30 -5.55 1.10
CA TYR A 180 -1.70 -5.14 1.20
C TYR A 180 -2.35 -5.03 -0.17
N LYS A 181 -3.68 -5.19 -0.21
CA LYS A 181 -4.52 -4.81 -1.34
C LYS A 181 -5.87 -4.27 -0.85
N ILE A 182 -6.25 -3.11 -1.37
CA ILE A 182 -7.51 -2.40 -1.10
C ILE A 182 -8.28 -2.33 -2.42
N VAL A 183 -9.56 -2.68 -2.41
CA VAL A 183 -10.45 -2.67 -3.58
C VAL A 183 -11.69 -1.89 -3.21
N VAL A 184 -11.96 -0.80 -3.92
CA VAL A 184 -13.22 -0.05 -3.86
C VAL A 184 -14.07 -0.47 -5.05
N VAL A 185 -15.27 -0.99 -4.79
CA VAL A 185 -16.15 -1.57 -5.80
C VAL A 185 -17.35 -0.65 -6.04
N LEU A 186 -17.52 -0.22 -7.29
CA LEU A 186 -18.59 0.66 -7.73
C LEU A 186 -19.36 0.04 -8.91
N PRO A 187 -20.55 0.57 -9.26
CA PRO A 187 -21.19 0.24 -10.52
C PRO A 187 -20.30 0.63 -11.71
N TYR A 188 -20.29 -0.18 -12.76
CA TYR A 188 -19.50 0.06 -13.99
C TYR A 188 -19.66 1.51 -14.52
N GLY A 189 -18.54 2.16 -14.87
CA GLY A 189 -18.50 3.53 -15.36
C GLY A 189 -18.65 4.63 -14.29
N SER A 190 -18.82 4.24 -13.02
CA SER A 190 -18.87 5.19 -11.90
C SER A 190 -17.50 5.74 -11.56
N LYS A 191 -17.49 6.88 -10.88
CA LYS A 191 -16.31 7.62 -10.47
C LYS A 191 -16.37 7.97 -8.98
N LYS A 192 -15.48 8.82 -8.49
CA LYS A 192 -15.43 9.20 -7.07
C LYS A 192 -16.77 9.74 -6.53
N ASP A 193 -17.55 10.44 -7.35
CA ASP A 193 -18.85 10.99 -6.97
C ASP A 193 -19.91 9.92 -6.62
N ALA A 194 -19.71 8.67 -7.03
CA ALA A 194 -20.59 7.56 -6.69
C ALA A 194 -20.20 6.88 -5.36
N VAL A 195 -19.03 7.21 -4.82
CA VAL A 195 -18.57 6.66 -3.54
C VAL A 195 -19.43 7.24 -2.42
N ASN A 196 -20.00 6.37 -1.60
CA ASN A 196 -20.85 6.73 -0.46
C ASN A 196 -20.63 5.72 0.68
N GLU A 197 -21.30 5.93 1.79
CA GLU A 197 -21.17 5.10 2.99
C GLU A 197 -21.51 3.63 2.74
N HIS A 198 -22.28 3.29 1.71
CA HIS A 198 -22.66 1.92 1.35
C HIS A 198 -21.74 1.29 0.29
N THR A 199 -20.75 2.01 -0.22
CA THR A 199 -19.77 1.47 -1.17
C THR A 199 -19.09 0.24 -0.57
N GLU A 200 -18.97 -0.81 -1.40
CA GLU A 200 -18.27 -2.03 -1.01
C GLU A 200 -16.76 -1.79 -1.08
N VAL A 201 -16.07 -2.13 0.02
CA VAL A 201 -14.62 -2.08 0.13
C VAL A 201 -14.08 -3.40 0.63
N ILE A 202 -12.98 -3.86 0.04
CA ILE A 202 -12.27 -5.07 0.44
C ILE A 202 -10.81 -4.70 0.70
N ALA A 203 -10.38 -4.83 1.94
CA ALA A 203 -9.00 -4.62 2.36
C ALA A 203 -8.41 -5.92 2.89
N CYS A 204 -7.21 -6.28 2.45
CA CYS A 204 -6.46 -7.44 2.93
C CYS A 204 -5.00 -7.07 3.17
N MET A 205 -4.37 -7.71 4.16
CA MET A 205 -2.96 -7.59 4.47
C MET A 205 -2.35 -8.97 4.76
N PHE A 206 -1.48 -9.43 3.86
CA PHE A 206 -0.93 -10.78 3.84
C PHE A 206 0.50 -10.79 4.39
N PRO A 207 0.85 -11.72 5.29
CA PRO A 207 2.24 -11.87 5.74
C PRO A 207 3.13 -12.34 4.59
N ASN A 208 4.29 -11.69 4.44
CA ASN A 208 5.30 -12.01 3.42
C ASN A 208 6.54 -12.68 4.04
N ASN A 209 6.36 -13.29 5.22
CA ASN A 209 7.39 -13.98 6.00
C ASN A 209 6.90 -15.33 6.57
N ALA A 210 5.70 -15.77 6.19
CA ALA A 210 5.02 -16.93 6.77
C ALA A 210 4.75 -18.00 5.69
N PRO A 211 5.56 -19.07 5.57
CA PRO A 211 5.40 -20.06 4.50
C PRO A 211 4.08 -20.83 4.50
N ASP A 212 3.39 -20.89 5.63
CA ASP A 212 2.06 -21.49 5.79
C ASP A 212 0.94 -20.65 5.16
N VAL A 213 1.22 -19.38 4.80
CA VAL A 213 0.28 -18.48 4.10
C VAL A 213 -0.40 -19.15 2.91
N LYS A 214 0.33 -20.01 2.17
CA LYS A 214 -0.18 -20.76 1.00
C LYS A 214 -1.39 -21.65 1.29
N ASN A 215 -1.55 -22.08 2.54
CA ASN A 215 -2.62 -23.00 2.95
C ASN A 215 -3.90 -22.24 3.35
N HIS A 216 -3.81 -20.94 3.55
CA HIS A 216 -4.94 -20.13 4.01
C HIS A 216 -5.74 -19.58 2.83
N HIS A 217 -7.06 -19.48 3.02
CA HIS A 217 -7.90 -18.74 2.09
C HIS A 217 -7.59 -17.24 2.22
N TRP A 218 -7.63 -16.48 1.12
CA TRP A 218 -7.22 -15.07 1.14
C TRP A 218 -8.06 -14.22 2.10
N THR A 219 -9.32 -14.59 2.32
CA THR A 219 -10.23 -13.88 3.26
C THR A 219 -9.78 -13.97 4.71
N THR A 220 -8.89 -14.91 5.06
CA THR A 220 -8.26 -14.99 6.40
C THR A 220 -7.53 -13.70 6.75
N TYR A 221 -7.04 -13.00 5.73
CA TYR A 221 -6.20 -11.82 5.86
C TYR A 221 -6.97 -10.51 5.62
N LYS A 222 -8.31 -10.57 5.68
CA LYS A 222 -9.14 -9.37 5.63
C LYS A 222 -8.82 -8.46 6.83
N THR A 223 -8.76 -7.17 6.54
CA THR A 223 -8.56 -6.12 7.53
C THR A 223 -9.34 -4.86 7.12
N THR A 224 -9.10 -3.73 7.77
CA THR A 224 -9.69 -2.43 7.44
C THR A 224 -8.70 -1.57 6.66
N ILE A 225 -9.19 -0.55 5.95
CA ILE A 225 -8.28 0.41 5.29
C ILE A 225 -7.54 1.19 6.37
N ASP A 226 -8.21 1.61 7.45
CA ASP A 226 -7.58 2.28 8.61
C ASP A 226 -6.33 1.53 9.10
N HIS A 227 -6.40 0.19 9.18
CA HIS A 227 -5.27 -0.61 9.64
C HIS A 227 -4.11 -0.60 8.63
N ILE A 228 -4.41 -0.59 7.34
CA ILE A 228 -3.40 -0.47 6.29
C ILE A 228 -2.78 0.94 6.30
N GLU A 229 -3.58 2.00 6.43
CA GLU A 229 -3.09 3.38 6.51
C GLU A 229 -2.18 3.58 7.72
N GLN A 230 -2.58 3.06 8.87
CA GLN A 230 -1.76 3.04 10.08
C GLN A 230 -0.44 2.30 9.89
N SER A 231 -0.46 1.18 9.17
CA SER A 231 0.73 0.34 8.95
C SER A 231 1.66 0.89 7.87
N THR A 232 1.15 1.76 7.00
CA THR A 232 1.89 2.27 5.83
C THR A 232 2.21 3.76 5.92
N GLY A 233 1.50 4.53 6.75
CA GLY A 233 1.56 5.99 6.77
C GLY A 233 1.02 6.65 5.50
N ILE A 234 0.18 5.95 4.73
CA ILE A 234 -0.43 6.40 3.48
C ILE A 234 -1.93 6.62 3.72
N ASP A 235 -2.46 7.73 3.21
CA ASP A 235 -3.91 8.03 3.14
C ASP A 235 -4.40 7.76 1.70
N PHE A 236 -5.28 6.78 1.54
CA PHE A 236 -5.67 6.28 0.21
C PHE A 236 -6.86 7.01 -0.40
N LEU A 237 -7.88 7.32 0.40
CA LEU A 237 -9.16 7.84 -0.09
C LEU A 237 -9.33 9.33 0.24
N TRP A 238 -8.23 10.08 0.42
CA TRP A 238 -8.25 11.48 0.86
C TRP A 238 -9.10 12.45 0.02
N GLU A 239 -9.39 12.15 -1.25
CA GLU A 239 -10.29 12.95 -2.08
C GLU A 239 -11.78 12.66 -1.83
N ILE A 240 -12.12 11.59 -1.12
CA ILE A 240 -13.48 11.24 -0.69
C ILE A 240 -13.86 12.07 0.54
N PRO A 241 -15.11 12.52 0.72
CA PRO A 241 -15.49 13.26 1.93
C PRO A 241 -15.17 12.49 3.21
N LYS A 242 -14.59 13.16 4.22
CA LYS A 242 -14.11 12.51 5.45
C LYS A 242 -15.18 11.69 6.17
N SER A 243 -16.44 12.14 6.16
CA SER A 243 -17.55 11.38 6.75
C SER A 243 -17.80 10.03 6.07
N ILE A 244 -17.54 9.93 4.77
CA ILE A 244 -17.65 8.67 4.01
C ILE A 244 -16.39 7.82 4.25
N GLN A 245 -15.20 8.44 4.23
CA GLN A 245 -13.95 7.77 4.60
C GLN A 245 -14.06 7.08 5.97
N ASP A 246 -14.51 7.79 7.01
CA ASP A 246 -14.65 7.25 8.37
C ASP A 246 -15.53 5.98 8.42
N VAL A 247 -16.51 5.87 7.53
CA VAL A 247 -17.37 4.69 7.42
C VAL A 247 -16.71 3.58 6.61
N LEU A 248 -16.12 3.90 5.46
CA LEU A 248 -15.54 2.92 4.56
C LEU A 248 -14.24 2.35 5.13
N GLU A 249 -13.38 3.21 5.67
CA GLU A 249 -12.03 2.85 6.08
C GLU A 249 -12.02 2.00 7.36
N GLY A 250 -12.99 2.21 8.25
CA GLY A 250 -13.19 1.41 9.46
C GLY A 250 -14.03 0.14 9.26
N ARG A 251 -14.62 -0.07 8.07
CA ARG A 251 -15.50 -1.22 7.81
C ARG A 251 -14.70 -2.51 7.65
N SER A 252 -14.81 -3.38 8.65
CA SER A 252 -14.50 -4.80 8.45
C SER A 252 -15.61 -5.45 7.61
N SER A 253 -15.29 -5.97 6.41
CA SER A 253 -16.24 -6.81 5.68
C SER A 253 -16.49 -8.10 6.48
N THR A 254 -17.63 -8.16 7.21
CA THR A 254 -18.08 -9.24 8.12
C THR A 254 -17.73 -10.66 7.61
N SER A 255 -17.36 -11.68 8.39
CA SER A 255 -17.30 -11.96 9.84
C SER A 255 -16.13 -12.93 10.08
N VAL A 256 -15.25 -12.63 11.04
CA VAL A 256 -14.20 -13.57 11.50
C VAL A 256 -14.58 -14.00 12.92
N PRO A 257 -14.50 -15.31 13.26
CA PRO A 257 -14.61 -15.73 14.66
C PRO A 257 -13.53 -15.01 15.47
N ASN A 258 -13.94 -14.30 16.51
CA ASN A 258 -13.05 -13.80 17.55
C ASN A 258 -12.26 -14.98 18.12
N ASN A 259 -11.04 -15.18 17.65
CA ASN A 259 -10.01 -15.92 18.37
C ASN A 259 -8.64 -15.62 17.79
N SER A 260 -8.14 -14.44 18.16
CA SER A 260 -6.75 -14.09 18.46
C SER A 260 -6.77 -12.56 18.65
N GLN A 261 -6.69 -12.09 19.89
CA GLN A 261 -6.50 -10.67 20.16
C GLN A 261 -5.17 -10.23 19.54
N LEU A 262 -5.23 -9.69 18.34
CA LEU A 262 -4.14 -8.93 17.74
C LEU A 262 -4.15 -7.56 18.41
N LEU A 263 -3.09 -7.24 19.14
CA LEU A 263 -2.96 -5.95 19.84
C LEU A 263 -2.74 -4.83 18.83
N ILE A 264 -3.64 -3.83 18.88
CA ILE A 264 -3.72 -2.67 18.01
C ILE A 264 -2.80 -1.55 18.53
N TYR A 265 -2.12 -0.86 17.61
CA TYR A 265 -1.40 0.37 17.88
C TYR A 265 -1.97 1.54 17.06
N PRO A 266 -2.83 2.41 17.64
CA PRO A 266 -3.21 3.65 16.98
C PRO A 266 -1.97 4.54 16.84
N ASN A 267 -1.58 4.84 15.60
CA ASN A 267 -0.60 5.87 15.29
C ASN A 267 -1.22 6.88 14.31
N PRO A 268 -1.31 8.18 14.63
CA PRO A 268 -0.89 8.80 15.89
C PRO A 268 -1.79 8.39 17.07
N ALA A 269 -1.18 8.11 18.21
CA ALA A 269 -1.88 7.67 19.41
C ALA A 269 -2.56 8.87 20.09
N THR A 270 -3.89 8.92 20.13
CA THR A 270 -4.60 10.06 20.73
C THR A 270 -4.68 9.96 22.25
N ASP A 271 -4.99 8.78 22.77
CA ASP A 271 -5.33 8.56 24.17
C ASP A 271 -4.44 7.51 24.85
N TYR A 272 -4.17 6.38 24.19
CA TYR A 272 -3.31 5.34 24.74
C TYR A 272 -2.56 4.52 23.68
N VAL A 273 -1.49 3.85 24.12
CA VAL A 273 -0.65 2.93 23.35
C VAL A 273 -0.56 1.59 24.09
N VAL A 274 -0.69 0.46 23.39
CA VAL A 274 -0.61 -0.87 24.02
C VAL A 274 0.71 -1.57 23.69
N ILE A 275 1.66 -1.60 24.62
CA ILE A 275 2.95 -2.28 24.54
C ILE A 275 2.84 -3.75 24.97
N PRO A 276 3.19 -4.75 24.12
CA PRO A 276 3.16 -6.17 24.45
C PRO A 276 4.38 -6.59 25.27
N SER A 277 4.70 -5.83 26.32
CA SER A 277 5.78 -6.09 27.28
C SER A 277 5.40 -5.48 28.62
N GLU A 278 5.83 -6.10 29.71
CA GLU A 278 5.81 -5.48 31.04
C GLU A 278 7.20 -4.90 31.33
N ASN A 279 7.28 -3.88 32.19
CA ASN A 279 8.54 -3.25 32.64
C ASN A 279 9.41 -2.67 31.51
N PHE A 280 9.00 -1.53 30.96
CA PHE A 280 9.74 -0.87 29.88
C PHE A 280 9.89 0.63 30.12
N THR A 281 10.86 1.22 29.41
CA THR A 281 11.16 2.66 29.46
C THR A 281 10.80 3.32 28.13
N VAL A 282 10.13 4.46 28.19
CA VAL A 282 9.78 5.29 27.05
C VAL A 282 10.78 6.43 26.91
N TYR A 283 11.24 6.67 25.70
CA TYR A 283 12.18 7.71 25.32
C TYR A 283 11.56 8.64 24.27
N ASN A 284 11.90 9.92 24.30
CA ASN A 284 11.60 10.83 23.19
C ASN A 284 12.66 10.70 22.08
N SER A 285 12.46 11.39 20.96
CA SER A 285 13.38 11.40 19.81
C SER A 285 14.79 11.90 20.11
N LEU A 286 15.00 12.58 21.24
CA LEU A 286 16.30 13.06 21.69
C LEU A 286 16.99 12.07 22.67
N GLY A 287 16.37 10.91 22.92
CA GLY A 287 16.91 9.88 23.81
C GLY A 287 16.69 10.13 25.29
N PHE A 288 15.92 11.15 25.67
CA PHE A 288 15.57 11.41 27.07
C PHE A 288 14.42 10.50 27.52
N VAL A 289 14.52 9.99 28.74
CA VAL A 289 13.46 9.18 29.37
C VAL A 289 12.24 10.06 29.65
N VAL A 290 11.10 9.61 29.17
CA VAL A 290 9.80 10.27 29.32
C VAL A 290 8.95 9.57 30.39
N GLY A 291 9.17 8.27 30.62
CA GLY A 291 8.51 7.52 31.68
C GLY A 291 8.94 6.05 31.73
N THR A 292 8.68 5.39 32.86
CA THR A 292 8.88 3.94 33.06
C THR A 292 7.55 3.33 33.51
N TYR A 293 7.16 2.22 32.89
CA TYR A 293 5.82 1.64 33.06
C TYR A 293 5.89 0.14 33.35
N THR A 294 4.99 -0.33 34.22
CA THR A 294 4.90 -1.74 34.65
C THR A 294 3.67 -2.47 34.08
N TYR A 295 2.96 -1.84 33.14
CA TYR A 295 1.73 -2.36 32.53
C TYR A 295 1.69 -2.06 31.03
N SER A 296 1.01 -2.91 30.27
CA SER A 296 1.01 -2.92 28.80
C SER A 296 0.25 -1.75 28.15
N LYS A 297 -0.57 -0.98 28.88
CA LYS A 297 -1.36 0.13 28.32
C LYS A 297 -0.91 1.48 28.87
N ILE A 298 -0.31 2.32 28.03
CA ILE A 298 0.18 3.66 28.41
C ILE A 298 -0.83 4.73 28.01
N ASP A 299 -1.22 5.62 28.92
CA ASP A 299 -1.91 6.87 28.56
C ASP A 299 -0.91 7.85 27.96
N VAL A 300 -1.14 8.26 26.72
CA VAL A 300 -0.25 9.17 26.00
C VAL A 300 -0.88 10.54 25.76
N SER A 301 -2.09 10.78 26.26
CA SER A 301 -2.86 12.02 26.03
C SER A 301 -2.10 13.28 26.46
N ALA A 302 -1.29 13.18 27.52
CA ALA A 302 -0.48 14.26 28.06
C ALA A 302 0.90 14.43 27.40
N LEU A 303 1.29 13.51 26.49
CA LEU A 303 2.57 13.63 25.79
C LEU A 303 2.49 14.76 24.74
N PRO A 304 3.53 15.60 24.62
CA PRO A 304 3.65 16.52 23.50
C PRO A 304 3.61 15.77 22.17
N LYS A 305 3.11 16.41 21.10
CA LYS A 305 3.17 15.84 19.76
C LYS A 305 4.62 15.52 19.40
N GLY A 306 4.88 14.32 18.90
CA GLY A 306 6.24 13.88 18.63
C GLY A 306 6.42 12.37 18.49
N VAL A 307 7.66 11.96 18.22
CA VAL A 307 8.04 10.56 18.06
C VAL A 307 8.62 10.02 19.36
N TYR A 308 8.14 8.85 19.76
CA TYR A 308 8.53 8.17 20.99
C TYR A 308 8.98 6.74 20.70
N PHE A 309 9.90 6.26 21.52
CA PHE A 309 10.49 4.94 21.43
C PHE A 309 10.34 4.20 22.76
N VAL A 310 10.01 2.92 22.70
CA VAL A 310 9.86 2.06 23.88
C VAL A 310 10.85 0.91 23.76
N ARG A 311 11.76 0.80 24.73
CA ARG A 311 12.71 -0.32 24.79
C ARG A 311 12.13 -1.42 25.67
N THR A 312 11.92 -2.58 25.08
CA THR A 312 11.42 -3.79 25.74
C THR A 312 12.50 -4.88 25.71
N GLU A 313 12.30 -5.96 26.48
CA GLU A 313 13.14 -7.16 26.39
C GLU A 313 13.11 -7.81 24.99
N ASN A 314 12.03 -7.58 24.24
CA ASN A 314 11.80 -8.15 22.90
C ASN A 314 12.19 -7.21 21.76
N GLY A 315 12.73 -6.02 22.06
CA GLY A 315 13.19 -5.05 21.06
C GLY A 315 12.69 -3.63 21.26
N LEU A 316 12.82 -2.81 20.22
CA LEU A 316 12.47 -1.40 20.21
C LEU A 316 11.14 -1.18 19.47
N ILE A 317 10.20 -0.48 20.10
CA ILE A 317 8.88 -0.14 19.55
C ILE A 317 8.83 1.37 19.35
N LYS A 318 8.17 1.86 18.29
CA LYS A 318 8.04 3.29 17.96
C LYS A 318 6.56 3.68 17.84
N PHE A 319 6.18 4.86 18.35
CA PHE A 319 4.85 5.45 18.14
C PHE A 319 4.92 6.97 17.97
N VAL A 320 3.93 7.59 17.33
CA VAL A 320 3.79 9.05 17.16
C VAL A 320 2.59 9.53 17.98
N LYS A 321 2.74 10.68 18.64
CA LYS A 321 1.67 11.41 19.34
C LYS A 321 1.26 12.65 18.57
#